data_AF-A0A2H9N9A4-F1
#
_entry.id   AF-A0A2H9N9A4-F1
#
_cell.length_a   1.000
_cell.length_b   1.000
_cell.length_c   1.000
_cell.angle_alpha   90.00
_cell.angle_beta   90.00
_cell.angle_gamma   90.00
#
_symmetry.space_group_name_H-M   'P 1'
#
loop_
_entity.id
_entity.type
_entity.pdbx_description
1 polymer ?
#
loop_
_entity_poly.entity_id
_entity_poly.type
_entity_poly.pdbx_seq_one_letter_code
_entity_poly.pdbx_strand_id
1 'polypeptide(L)' 'MNELKPVLLKIGGSVITDKNGELAARTKDMSRLVEEIHKTNVQNLIIVHGGGSFGHPVAQQYAIKEGFKEESQKIG' A
#
# COMPACT_ATOMS: atom_id res chain seq x y z
N MET A 1 -11.43 27.11 -16.32
CA MET A 1 -10.16 26.63 -15.74
C MET A 1 -10.06 25.15 -16.06
N ASN A 2 -8.98 24.70 -16.71
CA ASN A 2 -8.78 23.27 -16.94
C ASN A 2 -8.35 22.67 -15.61
N GLU A 3 -9.18 21.83 -14.99
CA GLU A 3 -8.76 21.10 -13.80
C GLU A 3 -7.60 20.16 -14.16
N LEU A 4 -6.55 20.15 -13.34
CA LEU A 4 -5.45 19.23 -13.47
C LEU A 4 -5.98 17.80 -13.29
N LYS A 5 -5.84 16.95 -14.30
CA LYS A 5 -6.25 15.55 -14.20
C LYS A 5 -5.40 14.83 -13.14
N PRO A 6 -6.00 14.08 -12.21
CA PRO A 6 -5.25 13.34 -11.21
C PRO A 6 -4.45 12.21 -11.87
N VAL A 7 -3.24 11.99 -11.38
CA VAL A 7 -2.39 10.84 -11.69
C VAL A 7 -2.43 9.90 -10.50
N LEU A 8 -2.76 8.63 -10.74
CA LEU A 8 -2.75 7.59 -9.71
C LEU A 8 -1.49 6.73 -9.84
N LEU A 9 -0.64 6.74 -8.81
CA LEU A 9 0.52 5.86 -8.70
C LEU A 9 0.25 4.76 -7.67
N LYS A 10 0.24 3.51 -8.12
CA LYS A 10 0.15 2.33 -7.24
C LYS A 10 1.53 1.74 -6.97
N ILE A 11 1.89 1.68 -5.70
CA ILE A 11 3.12 1.03 -5.23
C ILE A 11 2.79 -0.35 -4.67
N GLY A 12 3.43 -1.39 -5.20
CA GLY A 12 3.24 -2.76 -4.70
C GLY A 12 3.74 -2.92 -3.26
N GLY A 13 2.99 -3.66 -2.42
CA GLY A 13 3.40 -3.91 -1.03
C GLY A 13 4.77 -4.60 -0.93
N SER A 14 5.13 -5.45 -1.90
CA SER A 14 6.45 -6.11 -1.96
C SER A 14 7.62 -5.15 -2.17
N VAL A 15 7.36 -3.93 -2.63
CA VAL A 15 8.39 -2.92 -2.84
C VAL A 15 8.69 -2.20 -1.53
N ILE A 16 7.66 -1.91 -0.74
CA ILE A 16 7.73 -1.10 0.49
C ILE A 16 7.72 -1.92 1.78
N THR A 17 7.53 -3.23 1.69
CA THR A 17 7.53 -4.15 2.84
C THR A 17 8.29 -5.42 2.52
N ASP A 18 8.83 -6.06 3.56
CA ASP A 18 9.35 -7.41 3.46
C ASP A 18 8.24 -8.41 3.80
N LYS A 19 7.89 -9.28 2.85
CA LYS A 19 6.86 -10.32 3.02
C LYS A 19 7.28 -11.43 3.99
N ASN A 20 8.58 -11.56 4.26
CA ASN A 20 9.10 -12.60 5.15
C ASN A 20 9.15 -12.15 6.62
N GLY A 21 9.06 -10.84 6.88
CA GLY A 21 8.99 -10.28 8.22
C GLY A 21 7.58 -9.81 8.55
N GLU A 22 7.11 -10.08 9.77
CA GLU A 22 5.84 -9.56 10.26
C GLU A 22 5.96 -8.04 10.51
N LEU A 23 5.02 -7.24 10.01
CA LEU A 23 5.01 -5.77 10.17
C LEU A 23 6.34 -5.09 9.75
N ALA A 24 6.99 -5.63 8.71
CA ALA A 24 8.33 -5.23 8.30
C ALA A 24 8.30 -4.21 7.14
N ALA A 25 8.41 -2.92 7.46
CA ALA A 25 8.53 -1.85 6.47
C ALA A 25 9.97 -1.70 5.93
N ARG A 26 10.10 -1.46 4.61
CA ARG A 26 11.38 -1.13 3.96
C ARG A 26 11.57 0.39 3.89
N THR A 27 11.81 1.00 5.05
CA THR A 27 11.88 2.46 5.19
C THR A 27 12.91 3.11 4.26
N LYS A 28 14.06 2.47 4.03
CA LYS A 28 15.08 2.93 3.07
C LYS A 28 14.56 2.99 1.63
N ASP A 29 13.84 1.96 1.20
CA ASP A 29 13.25 1.93 -0.15
C ASP A 29 12.12 2.96 -0.28
N MET A 30 11.31 3.12 0.76
CA MET A 30 10.28 4.16 0.80
C MET A 30 10.88 5.56 0.66
N SER A 31 11.93 5.88 1.41
CA SER A 31 12.61 7.19 1.30
C SER A 31 13.16 7.42 -0.11
N ARG A 32 13.81 6.42 -0.71
CA ARG A 32 14.31 6.51 -2.10
C ARG A 32 13.16 6.76 -3.09
N LEU A 33 12.04 6.03 -2.96
CA LEU A 33 10.88 6.19 -3.84
C LEU A 33 10.27 7.59 -3.72
N VAL A 34 10.16 8.14 -2.51
CA VAL A 34 9.64 9.50 -2.31
C VAL A 34 10.50 10.54 -3.03
N GLU A 35 11.83 10.42 -2.93
CA GLU A 35 12.76 11.30 -3.65
C GLU A 35 12.62 11.17 -5.18
N GLU A 36 12.47 9.96 -5.69
CA GLU A 36 12.27 9.70 -7.12
C GLU A 36 10.95 10.28 -7.63
N ILE A 37 9.86 10.10 -6.86
CA ILE A 37 8.54 10.63 -7.18
C ILE A 37 8.57 12.16 -7.14
N HIS A 38 9.20 12.76 -6.13
CA HIS A 38 9.28 14.21 -5.99
C HIS A 38 9.93 14.87 -7.21
N LYS A 39 11.01 14.28 -7.74
CA LYS A 39 11.72 14.76 -8.94
C LYS A 39 10.86 14.79 -10.21
N THR A 40 9.74 14.06 -10.25
CA THR A 40 8.83 14.05 -11.41
C THR A 40 7.95 15.30 -11.50
N ASN A 41 7.83 16.07 -10.40
CA ASN A 41 7.03 17.29 -10.31
C ASN A 41 5.56 17.15 -10.77
N VAL A 42 4.94 15.98 -10.50
CA VAL A 42 3.53 15.74 -10.78
C VAL A 42 2.66 16.49 -9.76
N GLN A 43 1.83 17.43 -10.23
CA GLN A 43 1.09 18.37 -9.37
C GLN A 43 -0.21 17.81 -8.75
N ASN A 44 -0.85 16.82 -9.38
CA ASN A 44 -2.09 16.20 -8.88
C ASN A 44 -1.89 14.69 -8.72
N LEU A 45 -0.98 14.30 -7.82
CA LEU A 45 -0.60 12.90 -7.60
C LEU A 45 -1.37 12.28 -6.43
N ILE A 46 -2.00 11.15 -6.69
CA ILE A 46 -2.57 10.26 -5.66
C ILE A 46 -1.68 9.03 -5.59
N ILE A 47 -1.19 8.70 -4.39
CA ILE A 47 -0.39 7.50 -4.14
C ILE A 47 -1.25 6.50 -3.39
N VAL A 48 -1.32 5.28 -3.93
CA VAL A 48 -1.92 4.13 -3.24
C VAL A 48 -0.86 3.04 -3.11
N HIS A 49 -0.93 2.24 -2.05
CA HIS A 49 0.02 1.14 -1.87
C HIS A 49 -0.66 -0.19 -1.56
N GLY A 50 0.07 -1.29 -1.76
CA GLY A 50 -0.35 -2.60 -1.27
C GLY A 50 -0.09 -2.76 0.23
N GLY A 51 -0.92 -3.53 0.93
CA GLY A 51 -0.79 -3.74 2.38
C GLY A 51 0.46 -4.52 2.80
N GLY A 52 1.10 -5.28 1.90
CA GLY A 52 2.39 -5.92 2.21
C GLY A 52 2.34 -6.84 3.42
N SER A 53 3.41 -6.89 4.22
CA SER A 53 3.45 -7.62 5.49
C SER A 53 2.58 -7.05 6.61
N PHE A 54 1.89 -5.93 6.39
CA PHE A 54 0.92 -5.38 7.33
C PHE A 54 -0.50 -5.85 7.00
N GLY A 55 -0.82 -6.01 5.71
CA GLY A 55 -2.16 -6.43 5.27
C GLY A 55 -2.33 -7.94 5.17
N HIS A 56 -1.32 -8.69 4.68
CA HIS A 56 -1.48 -10.13 4.49
C HIS A 56 -1.69 -10.90 5.80
N PRO A 57 -0.96 -10.62 6.90
CA PRO A 57 -1.20 -11.33 8.16
C PRO A 57 -2.60 -11.10 8.70
N VAL A 58 -3.10 -9.85 8.65
CA VAL A 58 -4.46 -9.51 9.09
C VAL A 58 -5.51 -10.23 8.24
N ALA A 59 -5.41 -10.15 6.91
CA ALA A 59 -6.33 -10.83 6.02
C ALA A 59 -6.33 -12.36 6.17
N GLN A 60 -5.18 -12.94 6.57
CA GLN A 60 -5.06 -14.36 6.89
C GLN A 60 -5.69 -14.70 8.24
N GLN A 61 -5.46 -13.87 9.27
CA GLN A 61 -6.01 -14.03 10.62
C GLN A 61 -7.55 -14.11 10.60
N TYR A 62 -8.19 -13.29 9.78
CA TYR A 62 -9.65 -13.23 9.67
C TYR A 62 -10.21 -13.94 8.43
N ALA A 63 -9.39 -14.75 7.76
CA ALA A 63 -9.81 -15.57 6.62
C ALA A 63 -10.59 -14.78 5.54
N ILE A 64 -10.22 -13.52 5.27
CA ILE A 64 -10.96 -12.63 4.36
C ILE A 64 -11.12 -13.23 2.95
N LYS A 65 -10.11 -13.98 2.50
CA LYS A 65 -10.15 -14.70 1.22
C LYS A 65 -11.27 -15.74 1.12
N GLU A 66 -11.83 -16.18 2.24
CA GLU A 66 -12.91 -17.17 2.29
C GLU A 66 -14.32 -16.56 2.22
N GLY A 67 -14.40 -15.24 2.08
CA GLY A 67 -15.66 -14.50 2.09
C GLY A 67 -16.15 -14.17 3.49
N PHE A 68 -17.21 -13.36 3.55
CA PHE A 68 -17.80 -12.87 4.80
C PHE A 68 -18.72 -13.93 5.41
N LYS A 69 -18.43 -14.32 6.64
CA LYS A 69 -19.07 -15.36 7.44
C LYS A 69 -19.44 -14.86 8.84
N GLU A 70 -18.65 -13.96 9.41
CA GLU A 70 -18.87 -13.42 10.76
C GLU A 70 -18.35 -11.98 10.93
N GLU A 71 -18.89 -11.28 11.93
CA GLU A 71 -18.63 -9.86 12.17
C GLU A 71 -17.16 -9.52 12.49
N SER A 72 -16.40 -10.47 13.06
CA SER A 72 -14.97 -10.32 13.35
C SER A 72 -14.17 -9.94 12.09
N GLN A 73 -14.59 -10.42 10.92
CA GLN A 73 -13.95 -10.19 9.63
C GLN A 73 -14.10 -8.75 9.11
N LYS A 74 -14.88 -7.89 9.79
CA LYS A 74 -14.91 -6.46 9.47
C LYS A 74 -13.64 -5.73 9.94
N ILE A 75 -12.87 -6.33 10.84
CA ILE A 75 -11.65 -5.73 11.40
C ILE A 75 -10.50 -5.75 10.37
N GLY A 76 -10.47 -6.74 9.49
CA GLY A 76 -9.52 -6.86 8.38
C GLY A 76 -9.28 -8.29 8.00
#